data_AF-A0A7Y4L5R0-F1
#
_entry.id   AF-A0A7Y4L5R0-F1
#
_cell.length_a   1.000
_cell.length_b   1.000
_cell.length_c   1.000
_cell.angle_alpha   90.00
_cell.angle_beta   90.00
_cell.angle_gamma   90.00
#
_symmetry.space_group_name_H-M   'P 1'
#
loop_
_entity.id
_entity.type
_entity.pdbx_description
1 polymer ?
#
loop_
_entity_poly.entity_id
_entity_poly.type
_entity_poly.pdbx_seq_one_letter_code
_entity_poly.pdbx_strand_id
1 'polypeptide(L)'
;MAGGGTKAVVAALLANSGIAVTKFAAWGLTQSASMLAEAIHSVADAGNQVLLLVGGKRAQRQANELHQFGFGRERYVYSFIVAIVLFSVGGLFALYEGWHKIHDPHAIENWKWVPVVVLSVAIILETLSFRTAIVEANKVRGPVSWSKFIRNARSPELPVILLEDFAALTGLVLALIGVVLTLATGNGIFDGLGSMAIGALLVCVAVFLAIEMKSLLLGESATREAQQKIVDAIQNTPGVQRLIHIKTLHLGPEEVLVAAKVAVESTADIAGVAQIINAAEQAIRAAEPMCIHVYLEPDIYTENYVREDRPAVPEAPSH
;
A
#
# COMPACT_ATOMS: atom_id res chain seq x y z
N MET A 1 -19.90 7.00 5.74
CA MET A 1 -19.25 6.19 6.80
C MET A 1 -17.85 6.69 7.21
N ALA A 2 -17.43 7.92 6.89
CA ALA A 2 -16.05 8.39 7.09
C ALA A 2 -15.63 8.74 8.56
N GLY A 3 -16.58 8.83 9.50
CA GLY A 3 -16.29 9.25 10.89
C GLY A 3 -15.71 8.15 11.80
N GLY A 4 -15.88 6.86 11.45
CA GLY A 4 -15.36 5.74 12.23
C GLY A 4 -13.87 5.47 12.00
N GLY A 5 -13.42 5.57 10.75
CA GLY A 5 -12.02 5.27 10.38
C GLY A 5 -11.01 6.21 11.02
N THR A 6 -11.28 7.52 11.02
CA THR A 6 -10.36 8.50 11.63
C THR A 6 -10.17 8.26 13.13
N LYS A 7 -11.24 7.93 13.87
CA LYS A 7 -11.13 7.63 15.31
C LYS A 7 -10.33 6.35 15.56
N ALA A 8 -10.52 5.33 14.74
CA ALA A 8 -9.76 4.08 14.85
C ALA A 8 -8.27 4.31 14.56
N VAL A 9 -7.93 5.09 13.53
CA VAL A 9 -6.52 5.38 13.19
C VAL A 9 -5.86 6.26 14.26
N VAL A 10 -6.58 7.22 14.84
CA VAL A 10 -6.06 8.02 15.97
C VAL A 10 -5.85 7.16 17.22
N ALA A 11 -6.76 6.21 17.51
CA ALA A 11 -6.58 5.27 18.62
C ALA A 11 -5.36 4.36 18.40
N ALA A 12 -5.18 3.85 17.19
CA ALA A 12 -4.00 3.06 16.80
C ALA A 12 -2.71 3.88 16.95
N LEU A 13 -2.72 5.17 16.56
CA LEU A 13 -1.59 6.08 16.71
C LEU A 13 -1.19 6.28 18.16
N LEU A 14 -2.16 6.48 19.04
CA LEU A 14 -1.89 6.62 20.47
C LEU A 14 -1.37 5.31 21.07
N ALA A 15 -1.91 4.16 20.67
CA ALA A 15 -1.45 2.86 21.11
C ALA A 15 0.00 2.58 20.68
N ASN A 16 0.31 2.74 19.39
CA ASN A 16 1.65 2.52 18.84
C ASN A 16 2.68 3.51 19.41
N SER A 17 2.28 4.76 19.65
CA SER A 17 3.12 5.74 20.34
C SER A 17 3.43 5.31 21.78
N GLY A 18 2.45 4.77 22.50
CA GLY A 18 2.66 4.24 23.86
C GLY A 18 3.60 3.04 23.90
N ILE A 19 3.47 2.13 22.93
CA ILE A 19 4.39 0.99 22.77
C ILE A 19 5.79 1.48 22.45
N ALA A 20 5.95 2.45 21.55
CA ALA A 20 7.24 3.04 21.20
C ALA A 20 7.93 3.65 22.43
N VAL A 21 7.22 4.45 23.24
CA VAL A 21 7.75 5.03 24.48
C VAL A 21 8.22 3.94 25.44
N THR A 22 7.44 2.87 25.58
CA THR A 22 7.80 1.75 26.47
C THR A 22 9.07 1.03 25.99
N LYS A 23 9.19 0.78 24.68
CA LYS A 23 10.39 0.17 24.09
C LYS A 23 11.62 1.08 24.22
N PHE A 24 11.49 2.40 24.03
CA PHE A 24 12.59 3.35 24.25
C PHE A 24 13.03 3.40 25.71
N ALA A 25 12.10 3.38 26.66
CA ALA A 25 12.44 3.32 28.08
C ALA A 25 13.19 2.02 28.41
N ALA A 26 12.72 0.89 27.89
CA ALA A 26 13.38 -0.40 28.05
C ALA A 26 14.79 -0.43 27.43
N TRP A 27 14.96 0.16 26.25
CA TRP A 27 16.28 0.38 25.66
C TRP A 27 17.17 1.25 26.56
N GLY A 28 16.69 2.40 27.03
CA GLY A 28 17.50 3.30 27.87
C GLY A 28 18.03 2.62 29.14
N LEU A 29 17.25 1.72 29.73
CA LEU A 29 17.62 0.94 30.91
C LEU A 29 18.63 -0.19 30.63
N THR A 30 18.65 -0.71 29.40
CA THR A 30 19.33 -1.99 29.08
C THR A 30 20.44 -1.86 28.04
N GLN A 31 20.46 -0.76 27.28
CA GLN A 31 21.39 -0.48 26.18
C GLN A 31 21.48 -1.65 25.16
N SER A 32 20.33 -2.32 24.92
CA SER A 32 20.21 -3.40 23.95
C SER A 32 19.97 -2.86 22.53
N ALA A 33 20.79 -3.29 21.57
CA ALA A 33 20.66 -2.90 20.17
C ALA A 33 19.34 -3.40 19.56
N SER A 34 18.93 -4.65 19.84
CA SER A 34 17.66 -5.20 19.37
C SER A 34 16.47 -4.40 19.92
N MET A 35 16.53 -3.97 21.20
CA MET A 35 15.48 -3.13 21.78
C MET A 35 15.41 -1.75 21.11
N LEU A 36 16.56 -1.16 20.76
CA LEU A 36 16.58 0.12 20.05
C LEU A 36 15.99 -0.01 18.64
N ALA A 37 16.37 -1.05 17.90
CA ALA A 37 15.84 -1.35 16.58
C ALA A 37 14.30 -1.47 16.62
N GLU A 38 13.78 -2.22 17.59
CA GLU A 38 12.35 -2.37 17.81
C GLU A 38 11.63 -1.07 18.23
N ALA A 39 12.31 -0.22 19.02
CA ALA A 39 11.76 1.07 19.42
C ALA A 39 11.65 2.03 18.23
N ILE A 40 12.66 2.07 17.36
CA ILE A 40 12.67 2.88 16.14
C ILE A 40 11.65 2.37 15.13
N HIS A 41 11.50 1.05 15.01
CA HIS A 41 10.44 0.47 14.19
C HIS A 41 9.06 0.94 14.64
N SER A 42 8.74 0.90 15.95
CA SER A 42 7.45 1.39 16.44
C SER A 42 7.24 2.90 16.23
N VAL A 43 8.31 3.70 16.14
CA VAL A 43 8.21 5.10 15.70
C VAL A 43 7.92 5.21 14.21
N ALA A 44 8.54 4.36 13.38
CA ALA A 44 8.22 4.27 11.96
C ALA A 44 6.73 3.91 11.75
N ASP A 45 6.18 2.98 12.52
CA ASP A 45 4.76 2.58 12.44
C ASP A 45 3.83 3.74 12.82
N ALA A 46 4.14 4.47 13.90
CA ALA A 46 3.40 5.67 14.27
C ALA A 46 3.49 6.74 13.16
N GLY A 47 4.67 6.91 12.56
CA GLY A 47 4.90 7.79 11.42
C GLY A 47 4.07 7.39 10.20
N ASN A 48 3.96 6.08 9.92
CA ASN A 48 3.16 5.56 8.82
C ASN A 48 1.69 5.95 8.97
N GLN A 49 1.11 5.75 10.16
CA GLN A 49 -0.29 6.10 10.43
C GLN A 49 -0.56 7.60 10.23
N VAL A 50 0.37 8.46 10.65
CA VAL A 50 0.28 9.91 10.38
C VAL A 50 0.30 10.19 8.87
N LEU A 51 1.22 9.58 8.13
CA LEU A 51 1.33 9.78 6.68
C LEU A 51 0.11 9.24 5.93
N LEU A 52 -0.46 8.10 6.34
CA LEU A 52 -1.70 7.57 5.77
C LEU A 52 -2.89 8.49 6.04
N LEU A 53 -3.01 9.08 7.25
CA LEU A 53 -4.04 10.07 7.55
C LEU A 53 -3.90 11.32 6.67
N VAL A 54 -2.68 11.82 6.51
CA VAL A 54 -2.41 12.99 5.67
C VAL A 54 -2.69 12.69 4.20
N GLY A 55 -2.22 11.55 3.69
CA GLY A 55 -2.45 11.10 2.31
C GLY A 55 -3.94 10.89 2.02
N GLY A 56 -4.65 10.23 2.94
CA GLY A 56 -6.10 10.03 2.84
C GLY A 56 -6.87 11.35 2.81
N LYS A 57 -6.50 12.32 3.65
CA LYS A 57 -7.11 13.66 3.67
C LYS A 57 -6.78 14.46 2.41
N ARG A 58 -5.54 14.40 1.92
CA ARG A 58 -5.12 15.10 0.69
C ARG A 58 -5.76 14.52 -0.56
N ALA A 59 -5.99 13.20 -0.59
CA ALA A 59 -6.64 12.54 -1.70
C ALA A 59 -8.11 12.94 -1.90
N GLN A 60 -8.78 13.43 -0.85
CA GLN A 60 -10.17 13.90 -0.92
C GLN A 60 -10.31 15.32 -1.51
N ARG A 61 -9.19 15.97 -1.90
CA ARG A 61 -9.23 17.28 -2.53
C ARG A 61 -9.86 17.19 -3.92
N GLN A 62 -10.71 18.15 -4.25
CA GLN A 62 -11.32 18.25 -5.57
C GLN A 62 -10.28 18.59 -6.65
N ALA A 63 -10.59 18.23 -7.89
CA ALA A 63 -9.81 18.58 -9.07
C ALA A 63 -9.63 20.10 -9.20
N ASN A 64 -8.50 20.50 -9.78
CA ASN A 64 -8.21 21.89 -10.15
C ASN A 64 -7.58 21.95 -11.54
N GLU A 65 -7.28 23.15 -12.03
CA GLU A 65 -6.75 23.35 -13.38
C GLU A 65 -5.45 22.56 -13.65
N LEU A 66 -4.59 22.44 -12.63
CA LEU A 66 -3.33 21.69 -12.72
C LEU A 66 -3.54 20.17 -12.61
N HIS A 67 -4.49 19.74 -11.79
CA HIS A 67 -4.81 18.33 -11.50
C HIS A 67 -6.27 18.06 -11.84
N GLN A 68 -6.55 17.93 -13.14
CA GLN A 68 -7.92 17.84 -13.69
C GLN A 68 -8.66 16.55 -13.30
N PHE A 69 -7.91 15.51 -12.92
CA PHE A 69 -8.45 14.22 -12.45
C PHE A 69 -8.52 14.12 -10.91
N GLY A 70 -8.29 15.22 -10.19
CA GLY A 70 -8.29 15.21 -8.72
C GLY A 70 -7.00 14.70 -8.10
N PHE A 71 -7.08 14.37 -6.81
CA PHE A 71 -5.92 14.08 -5.97
C PHE A 71 -5.88 12.63 -5.45
N GLY A 72 -6.70 11.72 -5.98
CA GLY A 72 -6.80 10.32 -5.52
C GLY A 72 -5.43 9.62 -5.36
N ARG A 73 -4.48 9.92 -6.25
CA ARG A 73 -3.11 9.39 -6.25
C ARG A 73 -2.25 9.81 -5.05
N GLU A 74 -2.64 10.84 -4.30
CA GLU A 74 -1.93 11.26 -3.08
C GLU A 74 -1.80 10.09 -2.10
N ARG A 75 -2.80 9.19 -2.00
CA ARG A 75 -2.67 7.98 -1.16
C ARG A 75 -1.48 7.12 -1.59
N TYR A 76 -1.31 6.87 -2.89
CA TYR A 76 -0.17 6.11 -3.40
C TYR A 76 1.16 6.82 -3.14
N VAL A 77 1.21 8.15 -3.29
CA VAL A 77 2.41 8.95 -3.05
C VAL A 77 2.83 8.84 -1.58
N TYR A 78 1.89 9.02 -0.65
CA TYR A 78 2.19 8.94 0.77
C TYR A 78 2.58 7.52 1.20
N SER A 79 1.96 6.47 0.66
CA SER A 79 2.37 5.08 0.90
C SER A 79 3.76 4.77 0.33
N PHE A 80 4.14 5.37 -0.80
CA PHE A 80 5.49 5.26 -1.35
C PHE A 80 6.53 5.99 -0.48
N ILE A 81 6.20 7.17 0.05
CA ILE A 81 7.05 7.90 1.01
C ILE A 81 7.27 7.06 2.26
N VAL A 82 6.23 6.41 2.79
CA VAL A 82 6.36 5.48 3.93
C VAL A 82 7.36 4.38 3.64
N ALA A 83 7.20 3.68 2.50
CA ALA A 83 8.07 2.58 2.10
C ALA A 83 9.55 3.00 2.01
N ILE A 84 9.82 4.14 1.36
CA ILE A 84 11.20 4.60 1.15
C ILE A 84 11.79 5.24 2.39
N VAL A 85 11.06 6.15 3.04
CA VAL A 85 11.63 6.96 4.12
C VAL A 85 11.60 6.19 5.42
N LEU A 86 10.43 5.77 5.90
CA LEU A 86 10.30 5.25 7.26
C LEU A 86 10.95 3.87 7.42
N PHE A 87 10.60 2.92 6.55
CA PHE A 87 11.13 1.57 6.65
C PHE A 87 12.61 1.48 6.27
N SER A 88 13.07 2.24 5.26
CA SER A 88 14.50 2.17 4.89
C SER A 88 15.37 2.87 5.92
N VAL A 89 14.98 4.05 6.42
CA VAL A 89 15.75 4.74 7.47
C VAL A 89 15.79 3.90 8.75
N GLY A 90 14.64 3.34 9.18
CA GLY A 90 14.59 2.45 10.34
C GLY A 90 15.44 1.19 10.17
N GLY A 91 15.35 0.54 9.00
CA GLY A 91 16.13 -0.66 8.69
C GLY A 91 17.64 -0.40 8.61
N LEU A 92 18.05 0.66 7.90
CA LEU A 92 19.46 1.06 7.81
C LEU A 92 20.03 1.47 9.16
N PHE A 93 19.24 2.15 9.99
CA PHE A 93 19.64 2.46 11.37
C PHE A 93 19.85 1.18 12.19
N ALA A 94 18.92 0.24 12.14
CA ALA A 94 19.04 -1.03 12.87
C ALA A 94 20.24 -1.88 12.41
N LEU A 95 20.57 -1.83 11.11
CA LEU A 95 21.79 -2.43 10.56
C LEU A 95 23.05 -1.74 11.09
N TYR A 96 23.06 -0.40 11.10
CA TYR A 96 24.18 0.39 11.63
C TYR A 96 24.42 0.10 13.11
N GLU A 97 23.37 0.12 13.92
CA GLU A 97 23.44 -0.15 15.36
C GLU A 97 23.87 -1.60 15.63
N GLY A 98 23.32 -2.55 14.87
CA GLY A 98 23.70 -3.95 14.96
C GLY A 98 25.17 -4.17 14.62
N TRP A 99 25.67 -3.53 13.56
CA TRP A 99 27.09 -3.55 13.22
C TRP A 99 27.96 -2.97 14.34
N HIS A 100 27.57 -1.82 14.90
CA HIS A 100 28.31 -1.19 15.99
C HIS A 100 28.37 -2.10 17.23
N LYS A 101 27.23 -2.71 17.61
CA LYS A 101 27.14 -3.66 18.74
C LYS A 101 27.98 -4.93 18.54
N ILE A 102 28.14 -5.39 17.29
CA ILE A 102 29.00 -6.55 16.98
C ILE A 102 30.48 -6.17 17.04
N HIS A 103 30.84 -4.95 16.63
CA HIS A 103 32.22 -4.50 16.66
C HIS A 103 32.70 -4.15 18.07
N ASP A 104 31.79 -3.70 18.93
CA ASP A 104 32.05 -3.41 20.33
C ASP A 104 31.04 -4.12 21.27
N PRO A 105 31.18 -5.46 21.45
CA PRO A 105 30.19 -6.26 22.15
C PRO A 105 30.18 -5.99 23.65
N HIS A 106 29.07 -5.44 24.10
CA HIS A 106 28.78 -5.27 25.53
C HIS A 106 27.56 -6.09 25.93
N ALA A 107 27.68 -6.82 27.04
CA ALA A 107 26.59 -7.58 27.59
C ALA A 107 25.47 -6.67 28.13
N ILE A 108 24.27 -7.21 28.28
CA ILE A 108 23.20 -6.53 29.02
C ILE A 108 23.48 -6.75 30.51
N GLU A 109 24.07 -5.76 31.17
CA GLU A 109 24.52 -5.90 32.56
C GLU A 109 23.39 -5.63 33.57
N ASN A 110 22.60 -4.58 33.32
CA ASN A 110 21.52 -4.13 34.19
C ASN A 110 20.15 -4.41 33.57
N TRP A 111 19.13 -4.60 34.42
CA TRP A 111 17.73 -4.76 34.00
C TRP A 111 17.50 -5.89 32.98
N LYS A 112 18.26 -6.98 33.10
CA LYS A 112 18.32 -8.12 32.16
C LYS A 112 16.95 -8.66 31.71
N TRP A 113 15.95 -8.66 32.60
CA TRP A 113 14.61 -9.18 32.29
C TRP A 113 13.68 -8.17 31.61
N VAL A 114 13.98 -6.88 31.65
CA VAL A 114 13.11 -5.83 31.08
C VAL A 114 12.90 -6.01 29.58
N PRO A 115 13.94 -6.21 28.74
CA PRO A 115 13.75 -6.47 27.31
C PRO A 115 12.90 -7.69 27.04
N VAL A 116 13.13 -8.78 27.78
CA VAL A 116 12.40 -10.04 27.62
C VAL A 116 10.91 -9.84 27.92
N VAL A 117 10.58 -9.16 29.01
CA VAL A 117 9.17 -8.90 29.41
C VAL A 117 8.50 -7.97 28.40
N VAL A 118 9.15 -6.87 28.04
CA VAL A 118 8.58 -5.88 27.10
C VAL A 118 8.37 -6.51 25.72
N LEU A 119 9.33 -7.25 25.19
CA LEU A 119 9.19 -7.94 23.91
C LEU A 119 8.11 -9.02 23.95
N SER A 120 8.04 -9.82 25.02
CA SER A 120 7.00 -10.85 25.15
C SER A 120 5.59 -10.26 25.20
N VAL A 121 5.40 -9.18 25.96
CA VAL A 121 4.12 -8.45 26.00
C VAL A 121 3.80 -7.85 24.64
N ALA A 122 4.77 -7.23 23.98
CA ALA A 122 4.61 -6.67 22.64
C ALA A 122 4.20 -7.75 21.62
N ILE A 123 4.85 -8.93 21.63
CA ILE A 123 4.49 -10.06 20.75
C ILE A 123 3.04 -10.47 20.95
N ILE A 124 2.56 -10.56 22.20
CA ILE A 124 1.18 -10.93 22.48
C ILE A 124 0.22 -9.87 21.92
N LEU A 125 0.48 -8.59 22.20
CA LEU A 125 -0.37 -7.48 21.72
C LEU A 125 -0.38 -7.43 20.19
N GLU A 126 0.79 -7.53 19.56
CA GLU A 126 0.94 -7.51 18.10
C GLU A 126 0.26 -8.72 17.46
N THR A 127 0.39 -9.92 18.05
CA THR A 127 -0.30 -11.12 17.56
C THR A 127 -1.82 -10.96 17.59
N LEU A 128 -2.36 -10.33 18.65
CA LEU A 128 -3.79 -10.04 18.74
C LEU A 128 -4.24 -9.00 17.70
N SER A 129 -3.44 -7.94 17.51
CA SER A 129 -3.66 -6.92 16.49
C SER A 129 -3.65 -7.52 15.08
N PHE A 130 -2.58 -8.23 14.73
CA PHE A 130 -2.40 -8.89 13.44
C PHE A 130 -3.48 -9.93 13.16
N ARG A 131 -3.87 -10.73 14.17
CA ARG A 131 -5.01 -11.66 14.03
C ARG A 131 -6.30 -10.92 13.70
N THR A 132 -6.53 -9.76 14.30
CA THR A 132 -7.71 -8.94 14.03
C THR A 132 -7.67 -8.39 12.60
N ALA A 133 -6.52 -7.87 12.17
CA ALA A 133 -6.30 -7.42 10.80
C ALA A 133 -6.53 -8.53 9.77
N ILE A 134 -6.02 -9.75 10.03
CA ILE A 134 -6.25 -10.94 9.20
C ILE A 134 -7.74 -11.29 9.11
N VAL A 135 -8.46 -11.26 10.24
CA VAL A 135 -9.89 -11.58 10.26
C VAL A 135 -10.68 -10.56 9.43
N GLU A 136 -10.41 -9.26 9.58
CA GLU A 136 -11.05 -8.22 8.77
C GLU A 136 -10.67 -8.33 7.28
N ALA A 137 -9.40 -8.55 6.97
CA ALA A 137 -8.94 -8.74 5.60
C ALA A 137 -9.58 -9.97 4.94
N ASN A 138 -9.79 -11.06 5.69
CA ASN A 138 -10.46 -12.26 5.17
C ASN A 138 -11.93 -12.04 4.80
N LYS A 139 -12.62 -11.10 5.45
CA LYS A 139 -14.00 -10.72 5.05
C LYS A 139 -14.02 -10.11 3.64
N VAL A 140 -12.94 -9.43 3.24
CA VAL A 140 -12.80 -8.80 1.92
C VAL A 140 -12.15 -9.75 0.90
N ARG A 141 -11.20 -10.58 1.34
CA ARG A 141 -10.43 -11.51 0.49
C ARG A 141 -11.29 -12.59 -0.16
N GLY A 142 -12.28 -13.09 0.57
CA GLY A 142 -13.06 -14.25 0.14
C GLY A 142 -12.16 -15.48 -0.14
N PRO A 143 -12.40 -16.24 -1.24
CA PRO A 143 -11.68 -17.48 -1.55
C PRO A 143 -10.31 -17.27 -2.21
N VAL A 144 -9.87 -16.03 -2.44
CA VAL A 144 -8.63 -15.73 -3.16
C VAL A 144 -7.40 -16.02 -2.28
N SER A 145 -6.32 -16.53 -2.86
CA SER A 145 -5.06 -16.75 -2.13
C SER A 145 -4.46 -15.42 -1.63
N TRP A 146 -3.70 -15.45 -0.53
CA TRP A 146 -3.10 -14.24 0.05
C TRP A 146 -2.20 -13.48 -0.92
N SER A 147 -1.34 -14.19 -1.67
CA SER A 147 -0.46 -13.58 -2.65
C SER A 147 -1.23 -12.85 -3.76
N LYS A 148 -2.31 -13.47 -4.24
CA LYS A 148 -3.17 -12.88 -5.27
C LYS A 148 -4.02 -11.75 -4.72
N PHE A 149 -4.46 -11.82 -3.47
CA PHE A 149 -5.20 -10.77 -2.81
C PHE A 149 -4.35 -9.51 -2.59
N ILE A 150 -3.14 -9.66 -2.08
CA ILE A 150 -2.18 -8.55 -1.88
C ILE A 150 -1.86 -7.89 -3.22
N ARG A 151 -1.49 -8.67 -4.25
CA ARG A 151 -1.16 -8.14 -5.59
C ARG A 151 -2.37 -7.54 -6.34
N ASN A 152 -3.59 -7.97 -6.01
CA ASN A 152 -4.80 -7.43 -6.61
C ASN A 152 -5.39 -6.25 -5.82
N ALA A 153 -4.89 -5.99 -4.61
CA ALA A 153 -5.32 -4.84 -3.84
C ALA A 153 -4.89 -3.56 -4.58
N ARG A 154 -5.84 -2.68 -4.83
CA ARG A 154 -5.60 -1.35 -5.43
C ARG A 154 -5.63 -0.24 -4.37
N SER A 155 -5.98 -0.60 -3.15
CA SER A 155 -5.80 0.17 -1.93
C SER A 155 -4.41 -0.11 -1.36
N PRO A 156 -3.57 0.91 -1.16
CA PRO A 156 -2.23 0.70 -0.62
C PRO A 156 -2.29 0.38 0.88
N GLU A 157 -3.35 0.79 1.58
CA GLU A 157 -3.44 0.72 3.04
C GLU A 157 -3.41 -0.72 3.54
N LEU A 158 -4.17 -1.62 2.90
CA LEU A 158 -4.35 -2.98 3.42
C LEU A 158 -3.11 -3.88 3.22
N PRO A 159 -2.46 -3.92 2.04
CA PRO A 159 -1.17 -4.58 1.86
C PRO A 159 -0.08 -4.03 2.78
N VAL A 160 -0.01 -2.70 2.93
CA VAL A 160 1.02 -2.04 3.76
C VAL A 160 0.83 -2.43 5.22
N ILE A 161 -0.38 -2.29 5.77
CA ILE A 161 -0.67 -2.62 7.17
C ILE A 161 -0.38 -4.10 7.46
N LEU A 162 -0.83 -5.02 6.59
CA LEU A 162 -0.60 -6.45 6.83
C LEU A 162 0.87 -6.84 6.76
N LEU A 163 1.63 -6.24 5.84
CA LEU A 163 3.06 -6.52 5.71
C LEU A 163 3.85 -5.88 6.86
N GLU A 164 3.46 -4.70 7.31
CA GLU A 164 3.99 -4.02 8.49
C GLU A 164 3.78 -4.87 9.75
N ASP A 165 2.54 -5.25 10.07
CA ASP A 165 2.25 -6.08 11.25
C ASP A 165 3.01 -7.42 11.22
N PHE A 166 3.13 -8.02 10.02
CA PHE A 166 3.93 -9.24 9.83
C PHE A 166 5.42 -8.99 10.09
N ALA A 167 5.96 -7.88 9.59
CA ALA A 167 7.35 -7.48 9.79
C ALA A 167 7.62 -7.15 11.26
N ALA A 168 6.72 -6.43 11.92
CA ALA A 168 6.79 -6.08 13.34
C ALA A 168 6.81 -7.34 14.22
N LEU A 169 5.89 -8.27 14.00
CA LEU A 169 5.86 -9.52 14.75
C LEU A 169 7.13 -10.36 14.53
N THR A 170 7.60 -10.45 13.29
CA THR A 170 8.84 -11.17 12.97
C THR A 170 10.05 -10.49 13.60
N GLY A 171 10.12 -9.16 13.54
CA GLY A 171 11.17 -8.35 14.16
C GLY A 171 11.23 -8.55 15.68
N LEU A 172 10.07 -8.50 16.35
CA LEU A 172 9.94 -8.76 17.78
C LEU A 172 10.45 -10.16 18.17
N VAL A 173 10.16 -11.18 17.37
CA VAL A 173 10.66 -12.55 17.60
C VAL A 173 12.18 -12.61 17.42
N LEU A 174 12.71 -11.99 16.36
CA LEU A 174 14.16 -11.91 16.13
C LEU A 174 14.88 -11.16 17.27
N ALA A 175 14.32 -10.05 17.74
CA ALA A 175 14.81 -9.29 18.88
C ALA A 175 14.84 -10.16 20.14
N LEU A 176 13.74 -10.87 20.42
CA LEU A 176 13.63 -11.73 21.60
C LEU A 176 14.68 -12.85 21.57
N ILE A 177 14.89 -13.47 20.41
CA ILE A 177 15.95 -14.49 20.24
C ILE A 177 17.33 -13.88 20.51
N GLY A 178 17.65 -12.73 19.91
CA GLY A 178 18.94 -12.05 20.10
C GLY A 178 19.22 -11.68 21.55
N VAL A 179 18.21 -11.12 22.22
CA VAL A 179 18.27 -10.77 23.66
C VAL A 179 18.44 -12.01 24.53
N VAL A 180 17.60 -13.05 24.34
CA VAL A 180 17.65 -14.27 25.17
C VAL A 180 19.00 -14.97 25.02
N LEU A 181 19.53 -15.07 23.80
CA LEU A 181 20.86 -15.62 23.56
C LEU A 181 21.96 -14.79 24.21
N THR A 182 21.86 -13.45 24.16
CA THR A 182 22.80 -12.54 24.85
C THR A 182 22.78 -12.76 26.36
N LEU A 183 21.60 -12.93 26.96
CA LEU A 183 21.47 -13.17 28.39
C LEU A 183 21.95 -14.56 28.81
N ALA A 184 21.68 -15.58 27.98
CA ALA A 184 22.08 -16.96 28.26
C ALA A 184 23.59 -17.20 28.10
N THR A 185 24.23 -16.52 27.13
CA THR A 185 25.65 -16.69 26.82
C THR A 185 26.54 -15.62 27.44
N GLY A 186 25.97 -14.49 27.84
CA GLY A 186 26.71 -13.29 28.23
C GLY A 186 27.36 -12.55 27.05
N ASN A 187 27.12 -12.97 25.80
CA ASN A 187 27.77 -12.41 24.61
C ASN A 187 26.84 -11.43 23.88
N GLY A 188 27.20 -10.14 23.89
CA GLY A 188 26.46 -9.05 23.23
C GLY A 188 26.35 -9.14 21.71
N ILE A 189 27.14 -10.01 21.07
CA ILE A 189 27.07 -10.23 19.60
C ILE A 189 25.68 -10.71 19.18
N PHE A 190 24.99 -11.54 19.98
CA PHE A 190 23.67 -12.05 19.62
C PHE A 190 22.60 -10.94 19.57
N ASP A 191 22.71 -9.93 20.44
CA ASP A 191 21.86 -8.74 20.41
C ASP A 191 22.16 -7.87 19.18
N GLY A 192 23.44 -7.75 18.81
CA GLY A 192 23.83 -7.09 17.55
C GLY A 192 23.30 -7.82 16.31
N LEU A 193 23.39 -9.16 16.28
CA LEU A 193 22.83 -9.99 15.21
C LEU A 193 21.30 -9.90 15.14
N GLY A 194 20.62 -9.83 16.29
CA GLY A 194 19.19 -9.56 16.37
C GLY A 194 18.83 -8.23 15.69
N SER A 195 19.50 -7.15 16.07
CA SER A 195 19.36 -5.83 15.43
C SER A 195 19.62 -5.85 13.92
N MET A 196 20.68 -6.55 13.48
CA MET A 196 20.97 -6.68 12.04
C MET A 196 19.89 -7.46 11.30
N ALA A 197 19.36 -8.54 11.89
CA ALA A 197 18.29 -9.33 11.28
C ALA A 197 16.99 -8.51 11.13
N ILE A 198 16.65 -7.71 12.13
CA ILE A 198 15.52 -6.76 12.08
C ILE A 198 15.77 -5.72 10.98
N GLY A 199 16.97 -5.12 10.95
CA GLY A 199 17.32 -4.13 9.93
C GLY A 199 17.22 -4.68 8.50
N ALA A 200 17.72 -5.89 8.27
CA ALA A 200 17.59 -6.57 6.98
C ALA A 200 16.13 -6.87 6.62
N LEU A 201 15.31 -7.30 7.58
CA LEU A 201 13.87 -7.51 7.40
C LEU A 201 13.17 -6.21 6.97
N LEU A 202 13.41 -5.11 7.67
CA LEU A 202 12.80 -3.81 7.36
C LEU A 202 13.22 -3.28 5.98
N VAL A 203 14.49 -3.45 5.60
CA VAL A 203 14.96 -3.08 4.24
C VAL A 203 14.28 -3.94 3.17
N CYS A 204 14.15 -5.25 3.38
CA CYS A 204 13.44 -6.13 2.45
C CYS A 204 11.97 -5.71 2.28
N VAL A 205 11.28 -5.41 3.39
CA VAL A 205 9.89 -4.92 3.38
C VAL A 205 9.79 -3.58 2.67
N ALA A 206 10.71 -2.64 2.94
CA ALA A 206 10.79 -1.35 2.26
C ALA A 206 10.90 -1.50 0.74
N VAL A 207 11.81 -2.34 0.27
CA VAL A 207 12.01 -2.61 -1.16
C VAL A 207 10.77 -3.21 -1.80
N PHE A 208 10.15 -4.20 -1.13
CA PHE A 208 8.92 -4.82 -1.63
C PHE A 208 7.78 -3.81 -1.75
N LEU A 209 7.52 -3.02 -0.70
CA LEU A 209 6.49 -1.99 -0.71
C LEU A 209 6.77 -0.91 -1.75
N ALA A 210 8.03 -0.47 -1.89
CA ALA A 210 8.40 0.54 -2.88
C ALA A 210 8.12 0.06 -4.32
N ILE A 211 8.39 -1.21 -4.62
CA ILE A 211 8.10 -1.79 -5.95
C ILE A 211 6.59 -1.82 -6.21
N GLU A 212 5.79 -2.26 -5.22
CA GLU A 212 4.33 -2.35 -5.36
C GLU A 212 3.70 -0.95 -5.51
N MET A 213 4.09 -0.01 -4.64
CA MET A 213 3.56 1.36 -4.66
C MET A 213 3.98 2.12 -5.92
N LYS A 214 5.18 1.85 -6.46
CA LYS A 214 5.61 2.41 -7.75
C LYS A 214 4.66 2.00 -8.87
N SER A 215 4.21 0.74 -8.90
CA SER A 215 3.28 0.26 -9.93
C SER A 215 1.94 1.01 -9.87
N LEU A 216 1.38 1.16 -8.66
CA LEU A 216 0.15 1.93 -8.44
C LEU A 216 0.28 3.42 -8.81
N LEU A 217 1.46 4.02 -8.55
CA LEU A 217 1.76 5.41 -8.93
C LEU A 217 1.82 5.62 -10.44
N LEU A 218 2.43 4.68 -11.18
CA LEU A 218 2.42 4.70 -12.64
C LEU A 218 1.00 4.55 -13.20
N GLY A 219 0.15 3.87 -12.44
CA GLY A 219 -1.26 3.67 -12.70
C GLY A 219 -1.50 2.30 -13.34
N GLU A 220 -2.15 1.44 -12.57
CA GLU A 220 -2.52 0.10 -13.00
C GLU A 220 -3.89 0.08 -13.67
N SER A 221 -4.13 -0.93 -14.50
CA SER A 221 -5.47 -1.18 -15.03
C SER A 221 -6.45 -1.58 -13.92
N ALA A 222 -7.74 -1.41 -14.21
CA ALA A 222 -8.79 -2.02 -13.41
C ALA A 222 -8.55 -3.53 -13.24
N THR A 223 -9.07 -4.10 -12.15
CA THR A 223 -9.00 -5.55 -11.91
C THR A 223 -9.69 -6.31 -13.04
N ARG A 224 -9.31 -7.58 -13.28
CA ARG A 224 -9.93 -8.38 -14.35
C ARG A 224 -11.45 -8.51 -14.19
N GLU A 225 -11.92 -8.60 -12.95
CA GLU A 225 -13.36 -8.69 -12.65
C GLU A 225 -14.08 -7.37 -12.98
N ALA A 226 -13.54 -6.23 -12.54
CA ALA A 226 -14.08 -4.92 -12.88
C ALA A 226 -14.04 -4.69 -14.40
N GLN A 227 -12.93 -5.05 -15.06
CA GLN A 227 -12.81 -4.94 -16.50
C GLN A 227 -13.85 -5.79 -17.23
N GLN A 228 -14.13 -7.02 -16.78
CA GLN A 228 -15.19 -7.85 -17.36
C GLN A 228 -16.56 -7.20 -17.19
N LYS A 229 -16.90 -6.71 -15.98
CA LYS A 229 -18.15 -5.98 -15.72
C LYS A 229 -18.33 -4.77 -16.65
N ILE A 230 -17.25 -4.00 -16.86
CA ILE A 230 -17.26 -2.84 -17.77
C ILE A 230 -17.47 -3.28 -19.22
N VAL A 231 -16.76 -4.34 -19.67
CA VAL A 231 -16.90 -4.88 -21.02
C VAL A 231 -18.32 -5.38 -21.27
N ASP A 232 -18.88 -6.15 -20.32
CA ASP A 232 -20.24 -6.68 -20.42
C ASP A 232 -21.27 -5.54 -20.43
N ALA A 233 -21.09 -4.51 -19.60
CA ALA A 233 -21.96 -3.33 -19.60
C ALA A 233 -21.96 -2.61 -20.96
N ILE A 234 -20.79 -2.43 -21.57
CA ILE A 234 -20.67 -1.80 -22.89
C ILE A 234 -21.32 -2.67 -23.97
N GLN A 235 -21.00 -3.97 -24.01
CA GLN A 235 -21.46 -4.87 -25.07
C GLN A 235 -22.96 -5.14 -25.00
N ASN A 236 -23.57 -5.10 -23.81
CA ASN A 236 -25.00 -5.28 -23.63
C ASN A 236 -25.81 -3.97 -23.78
N THR A 237 -25.15 -2.83 -24.02
CA THR A 237 -25.85 -1.56 -24.24
C THR A 237 -26.51 -1.57 -25.62
N PRO A 238 -27.84 -1.35 -25.72
CA PRO A 238 -28.53 -1.27 -27.00
C PRO A 238 -27.91 -0.24 -27.94
N GLY A 239 -27.68 -0.63 -29.20
CA GLY A 239 -27.06 0.21 -30.23
C GLY A 239 -25.53 0.15 -30.29
N VAL A 240 -24.87 -0.44 -29.28
CA VAL A 240 -23.44 -0.79 -29.39
C VAL A 240 -23.31 -2.09 -30.19
N GLN A 241 -22.61 -2.04 -31.32
CA GLN A 241 -22.35 -3.23 -32.14
C GLN A 241 -21.22 -4.08 -31.57
N ARG A 242 -20.14 -3.42 -31.13
CA ARG A 242 -18.98 -4.06 -30.49
C ARG A 242 -18.10 -3.06 -29.76
N LEU A 243 -17.36 -3.56 -28.77
CA LEU A 243 -16.23 -2.84 -28.19
C LEU A 243 -14.99 -3.03 -29.09
N ILE A 244 -14.39 -1.93 -29.58
CA ILE A 244 -13.19 -1.98 -30.42
C ILE A 244 -11.94 -2.10 -29.56
N HIS A 245 -11.78 -1.23 -28.57
CA HIS A 245 -10.72 -1.35 -27.57
C HIS A 245 -11.09 -0.60 -26.29
N ILE A 246 -10.46 -0.98 -25.18
CA ILE A 246 -10.63 -0.37 -23.87
C ILE A 246 -9.29 -0.21 -23.19
N LYS A 247 -9.11 0.91 -22.49
CA LYS A 247 -8.02 1.18 -21.55
C LYS A 247 -8.65 1.61 -20.24
N THR A 248 -8.16 1.03 -19.15
CA THR A 248 -8.57 1.43 -17.80
C THR A 248 -7.35 1.83 -17.00
N LEU A 249 -7.53 2.74 -16.05
CA LEU A 249 -6.46 3.28 -15.23
C LEU A 249 -6.98 3.64 -13.84
N HIS A 250 -6.33 3.16 -12.79
CA HIS A 250 -6.58 3.66 -11.45
C HIS A 250 -6.01 5.07 -11.28
N LEU A 251 -6.88 6.00 -10.91
CA LEU A 251 -6.53 7.36 -10.48
C LEU A 251 -6.49 7.44 -8.95
N GLY A 252 -7.07 6.47 -8.26
CA GLY A 252 -6.98 6.23 -6.83
C GLY A 252 -7.53 4.85 -6.51
N PRO A 253 -7.51 4.44 -5.23
CA PRO A 253 -8.01 3.12 -4.83
C PRO A 253 -9.46 2.89 -5.21
N GLU A 254 -10.29 3.92 -5.12
CA GLU A 254 -11.73 3.88 -5.42
C GLU A 254 -12.11 4.59 -6.73
N GLU A 255 -11.12 4.99 -7.55
CA GLU A 255 -11.35 5.79 -8.75
C GLU A 255 -10.66 5.16 -9.97
N VAL A 256 -11.48 4.75 -10.94
CA VAL A 256 -11.06 4.18 -12.22
C VAL A 256 -11.47 5.12 -13.35
N LEU A 257 -10.51 5.40 -14.23
CA LEU A 257 -10.75 5.99 -15.53
C LEU A 257 -10.94 4.89 -16.56
N VAL A 258 -11.98 5.02 -17.38
CA VAL A 258 -12.27 4.17 -18.53
C VAL A 258 -12.18 5.03 -19.79
N ALA A 259 -11.30 4.64 -20.71
CA ALA A 259 -11.25 5.18 -22.05
C ALA A 259 -11.52 4.03 -23.02
N ALA A 260 -12.65 4.06 -23.73
CA ALA A 260 -13.05 2.98 -24.60
C ALA A 260 -13.53 3.52 -25.96
N LYS A 261 -13.32 2.71 -26.99
CA LYS A 261 -13.79 2.99 -28.33
C LYS A 261 -14.83 1.96 -28.73
N VAL A 262 -16.02 2.44 -29.08
CA VAL A 262 -17.21 1.61 -29.29
C VAL A 262 -17.72 1.75 -30.72
N ALA A 263 -18.03 0.62 -31.35
CA ALA A 263 -18.61 0.61 -32.68
C ALA A 263 -20.11 0.84 -32.59
N VAL A 264 -20.59 1.80 -33.38
CA VAL A 264 -22.01 2.11 -33.58
C VAL A 264 -22.36 1.88 -35.05
N GLU A 265 -23.66 1.83 -35.34
CA GLU A 265 -24.13 1.65 -36.71
C GLU A 265 -23.77 2.86 -37.59
N SER A 266 -23.32 2.62 -38.82
CA SER A 266 -22.89 3.68 -39.75
C SER A 266 -24.04 4.58 -40.23
N THR A 267 -25.28 4.12 -40.07
CA THR A 267 -26.52 4.82 -40.43
C THR A 267 -27.09 5.64 -39.28
N ALA A 268 -26.53 5.53 -38.06
CA ALA A 268 -27.01 6.26 -36.90
C ALA A 268 -26.76 7.77 -37.07
N ASP A 269 -27.76 8.58 -36.71
CA ASP A 269 -27.58 10.02 -36.65
C ASP A 269 -26.83 10.44 -35.37
N ILE A 270 -26.34 11.67 -35.33
CA ILE A 270 -25.55 12.18 -34.20
C ILE A 270 -26.33 12.11 -32.88
N ALA A 271 -27.64 12.34 -32.92
CA ALA A 271 -28.51 12.25 -31.75
C ALA A 271 -28.60 10.82 -31.22
N GLY A 272 -28.77 9.83 -32.11
CA GLY A 272 -28.77 8.42 -31.76
C GLY A 272 -27.44 7.96 -31.19
N VAL A 273 -26.32 8.35 -31.81
CA VAL A 273 -24.97 8.06 -31.27
C VAL A 273 -24.81 8.65 -29.87
N ALA A 274 -25.20 9.90 -29.64
CA ALA A 274 -25.13 10.52 -28.32
C ALA A 274 -25.97 9.79 -27.27
N GLN A 275 -27.16 9.30 -27.63
CA GLN A 275 -28.01 8.49 -26.75
C GLN A 275 -27.37 7.15 -26.40
N ILE A 276 -26.77 6.46 -27.39
CA ILE A 276 -26.06 5.18 -27.18
C ILE A 276 -24.88 5.38 -26.23
N ILE A 277 -24.08 6.42 -26.44
CA ILE A 277 -22.93 6.75 -25.58
C ILE A 277 -23.40 7.06 -24.14
N ASN A 278 -24.41 7.92 -23.97
CA ASN A 278 -24.95 8.23 -22.64
C ASN A 278 -25.50 7.00 -21.92
N ALA A 279 -26.18 6.10 -22.64
CA ALA A 279 -26.68 4.85 -22.09
C ALA A 279 -25.53 3.91 -21.66
N ALA A 280 -24.48 3.80 -22.49
CA ALA A 280 -23.30 3.00 -22.16
C ALA A 280 -22.57 3.55 -20.93
N GLU A 281 -22.41 4.87 -20.81
CA GLU A 281 -21.81 5.49 -19.62
C GLU A 281 -22.60 5.18 -18.34
N GLN A 282 -23.94 5.27 -18.40
CA GLN A 282 -24.80 4.91 -17.27
C GLN A 282 -24.68 3.42 -16.92
N ALA A 283 -24.65 2.53 -17.91
CA ALA A 283 -24.48 1.10 -17.70
C ALA A 283 -23.13 0.77 -17.05
N ILE A 284 -22.04 1.39 -17.50
CA ILE A 284 -20.70 1.23 -16.90
C ILE A 284 -20.71 1.65 -15.44
N ARG A 285 -21.26 2.84 -15.12
CA ARG A 285 -21.29 3.35 -13.74
C ARG A 285 -22.18 2.50 -12.82
N ALA A 286 -23.24 1.91 -13.36
CA ALA A 286 -24.10 0.99 -12.63
C ALA A 286 -23.40 -0.36 -12.36
N ALA A 287 -22.64 -0.87 -13.32
CA ALA A 287 -21.93 -2.15 -13.20
C ALA A 287 -20.65 -2.06 -12.35
N GLU A 288 -19.93 -0.94 -12.43
CA GLU A 288 -18.71 -0.68 -11.66
C GLU A 288 -18.70 0.78 -11.15
N PRO A 289 -19.20 1.02 -9.91
CA PRO A 289 -19.28 2.36 -9.33
C PRO A 289 -17.95 3.10 -9.19
N MET A 290 -16.81 2.38 -9.20
CA MET A 290 -15.49 3.02 -9.18
C MET A 290 -15.17 3.75 -10.50
N CYS A 291 -15.93 3.54 -11.58
CA CYS A 291 -15.73 4.24 -12.86
C CYS A 291 -16.21 5.70 -12.78
N ILE A 292 -15.42 6.56 -12.14
CA ILE A 292 -15.73 7.98 -11.96
C ILE A 292 -15.53 8.75 -13.28
N HIS A 293 -14.47 8.42 -14.02
CA HIS A 293 -14.16 9.05 -15.31
C HIS A 293 -14.40 8.05 -16.44
N VAL A 294 -15.32 8.36 -17.35
CA VAL A 294 -15.64 7.51 -18.50
C VAL A 294 -15.57 8.37 -19.75
N TYR A 295 -14.77 7.94 -20.71
CA TYR A 295 -14.64 8.56 -22.03
C TYR A 295 -14.89 7.49 -23.08
N LEU A 296 -15.99 7.64 -23.82
CA LEU A 296 -16.35 6.75 -24.90
C LEU A 296 -16.20 7.47 -26.25
N GLU A 297 -15.37 6.91 -27.12
CA GLU A 297 -15.19 7.36 -28.50
C GLU A 297 -16.09 6.49 -29.42
N PRO A 298 -17.15 7.05 -30.03
CA PRO A 298 -17.91 6.33 -31.04
C PRO A 298 -17.10 6.21 -32.33
N ASP A 299 -17.19 5.06 -32.99
CA ASP A 299 -16.58 4.83 -34.30
C ASP A 299 -17.39 3.81 -35.11
N ILE A 300 -17.01 3.64 -36.37
CA ILE A 300 -17.54 2.61 -37.26
C ILE A 300 -16.50 1.50 -37.37
N TYR A 301 -16.89 0.27 -37.06
CA TYR A 301 -15.96 -0.84 -37.16
C TYR A 301 -15.63 -1.16 -38.63
N THR A 302 -14.33 -1.21 -38.93
CA THR A 302 -13.80 -1.66 -40.22
C THR A 302 -12.87 -2.84 -39.99
N GLU A 303 -13.22 -4.01 -40.55
CA GLU A 303 -12.54 -5.29 -40.26
C GLU A 303 -11.04 -5.29 -40.62
N ASN A 304 -10.67 -4.56 -41.69
CA ASN A 304 -9.29 -4.46 -42.18
C ASN A 304 -8.64 -3.10 -41.88
N TYR A 305 -9.08 -2.39 -40.83
CA TYR A 305 -8.46 -1.12 -40.45
C TYR A 305 -7.02 -1.35 -39.95
N VAL A 306 -6.05 -0.86 -40.73
CA VAL A 306 -4.66 -0.78 -40.29
C VAL A 306 -4.51 0.50 -39.49
N ARG A 307 -4.25 0.37 -38.19
CA ARG A 307 -3.86 1.52 -37.36
C ARG A 307 -2.59 2.12 -37.93
N GLU A 308 -2.57 3.41 -38.17
CA GLU A 308 -1.31 4.14 -38.38
C GLU A 308 -0.40 3.92 -37.18
N ASP A 309 0.89 3.77 -37.44
CA ASP A 309 1.88 3.65 -36.39
C ASP A 309 1.81 4.88 -35.49
N ARG A 310 1.93 4.65 -34.18
CA ARG A 310 1.93 5.73 -33.21
C ARG A 310 3.08 6.68 -33.57
N PRO A 311 2.83 7.99 -33.73
CA PRO A 311 3.92 8.93 -34.00
C PRO A 311 4.99 8.82 -32.91
N ALA A 312 6.25 9.00 -33.29
CA ALA A 312 7.37 8.95 -32.35
C ALA A 312 7.13 9.94 -31.21
N VAL A 313 7.52 9.56 -29.99
CA VAL A 313 7.47 10.47 -28.84
C VAL A 313 8.36 11.67 -29.19
N PRO A 314 7.81 12.91 -29.21
CA PRO A 314 8.61 14.10 -29.49
C PRO A 314 9.78 14.20 -28.49
N GLU A 315 10.90 14.76 -28.93
CA GLU A 315 11.98 15.09 -27.98
C GLU A 315 11.44 15.99 -26.87
N ALA A 316 11.91 15.75 -25.64
CA ALA A 316 11.50 16.55 -24.50
C ALA A 316 11.78 18.03 -24.80
N PRO A 317 10.82 18.94 -24.61
CA PRO A 317 11.04 20.36 -24.85
C PRO A 317 12.24 20.84 -24.03
N SER A 318 13.15 21.57 -24.66
CA SER A 318 14.42 22.03 -24.08
C SER A 318 14.26 23.22 -23.13
N HIS A 319 13.13 23.31 -22.42
CA HIS A 319 12.75 24.47 -21.61
C HIS A 319 12.38 24.07 -20.18
#